data_AF-A0A8I2C463-F1
#
_entry.id   AF-A0A8I2C463-F1
#
_cell.length_a   1.000
_cell.length_b   1.000
_cell.length_c   1.000
_cell.angle_alpha   90.00
_cell.angle_beta   90.00
_cell.angle_gamma   90.00
#
_symmetry.space_group_name_H-M   'P 1'
#
loop_
_entity.id
_entity.type
_entity.pdbx_description
1 polymer ?
#
loop_
_entity_poly.entity_id
_entity_poly.type
_entity_poly.pdbx_seq_one_letter_code
_entity_poly.pdbx_strand_id
1 'polypeptide(L)' 'MSYFNLATITPQRSFHPMASPKVEEYRRRAREAEALAEAVDDQAAKETLLEAAERWQKLANQAQRNGW' A
#
# COMPACT_ATOMS: atom_id res chain seq x y z
N MET A 1 -42.19 2.36 -20.63
CA MET A 1 -41.22 3.34 -21.18
C MET A 1 -40.16 3.59 -20.12
N SER A 2 -38.99 3.03 -20.37
CA SER A 2 -37.77 3.09 -19.56
C SER A 2 -37.25 4.51 -19.45
N TYR A 3 -36.64 4.89 -18.32
CA TYR A 3 -35.28 5.46 -18.27
C TYR A 3 -34.67 5.20 -16.89
N PHE A 4 -33.99 4.06 -16.77
CA PHE A 4 -33.00 3.82 -15.72
C PHE A 4 -31.86 4.82 -15.95
N ASN A 5 -31.78 5.87 -15.13
CA ASN A 5 -30.59 6.71 -15.08
C ASN A 5 -29.50 5.94 -14.31
N LEU A 6 -28.73 5.15 -15.05
CA LEU A 6 -27.39 4.72 -14.67
C LEU A 6 -26.49 5.96 -14.66
N ALA A 7 -26.61 6.77 -13.61
CA ALA A 7 -25.55 7.69 -13.23
C ALA A 7 -24.38 6.82 -12.79
N THR A 8 -23.51 6.56 -13.76
CA THR A 8 -22.17 6.02 -13.60
C THR A 8 -21.50 6.73 -12.43
N ILE A 9 -21.48 6.07 -11.27
CA ILE A 9 -20.61 6.45 -10.17
C ILE A 9 -19.21 6.07 -10.66
N THR A 10 -18.61 6.96 -11.44
CA THR A 10 -17.19 6.97 -11.73
C THR A 10 -16.49 6.87 -10.39
N PRO A 11 -15.68 5.83 -10.12
CA PRO A 11 -14.84 5.86 -8.93
C PRO A 11 -13.98 7.11 -9.05
N GLN A 12 -14.22 8.08 -8.17
CA GLN A 12 -13.35 9.22 -7.95
C GLN A 12 -12.00 8.63 -7.56
N ARG A 13 -11.17 8.35 -8.57
CA ARG A 13 -9.76 8.04 -8.41
C ARG A 13 -9.15 9.35 -7.97
N SER A 14 -9.23 9.58 -6.66
CA SER A 14 -8.64 10.71 -5.97
C SER A 14 -7.23 10.88 -6.51
N PHE A 15 -7.04 11.92 -7.30
CA PHE A 15 -5.73 12.37 -7.73
C PHE A 15 -5.07 12.96 -6.48
N HIS A 16 -4.54 12.09 -5.63
CA HIS A 16 -3.56 12.48 -4.62
C HIS A 16 -2.29 12.88 -5.38
N PRO A 17 -1.58 13.94 -4.95
CA PRO A 17 -0.37 14.41 -5.62
C PRO A 17 0.57 13.23 -5.79
N MET A 18 1.00 13.01 -7.04
CA MET A 18 1.69 11.83 -7.60
C MET A 18 2.79 11.25 -6.69
N ALA A 19 2.42 10.59 -5.60
CA ALA A 19 3.22 9.51 -5.06
C ALA A 19 3.10 8.41 -6.11
N SER A 20 4.21 8.08 -6.74
CA SER A 20 4.20 7.09 -7.81
C SER A 20 3.49 5.82 -7.35
N PRO A 21 2.72 5.14 -8.22
CA PRO A 21 1.94 3.96 -7.85
C PRO A 21 2.79 2.88 -7.14
N LYS A 22 4.09 2.80 -7.46
CA LYS A 22 5.06 1.95 -6.76
C LYS A 22 5.32 2.35 -5.30
N VAL A 23 5.43 3.65 -5.01
CA VAL A 23 5.62 4.15 -3.64
C VAL A 23 4.43 3.77 -2.77
N GLU A 24 3.21 3.90 -3.30
CA GLU A 24 1.99 3.54 -2.58
C GLU A 24 1.87 2.03 -2.38
N GLU A 25 2.24 1.24 -3.40
CA GLU A 25 2.32 -0.22 -3.28
C GLU A 25 3.32 -0.66 -2.21
N TYR A 26 4.53 -0.09 -2.19
CA TYR A 26 5.54 -0.40 -1.18
C TYR A 26 5.07 -0.01 0.23
N ARG A 27 4.42 1.15 0.39
CA ARG A 27 3.81 1.53 1.68
C ARG A 27 2.69 0.60 2.10
N ARG A 28 1.87 0.11 1.16
CA ARG A 28 0.82 -0.85 1.46
C ARG A 28 1.41 -2.18 1.94
N ARG A 29 2.41 -2.71 1.23
CA ARG A 29 3.12 -3.94 1.62
C ARG A 29 3.82 -3.83 2.97
N ALA A 30 4.38 -2.66 3.30
CA ALA A 30 4.98 -2.41 4.61
C ALA A 30 3.94 -2.57 5.73
N ARG A 31 2.75 -1.94 5.58
CA ARG A 31 1.66 -2.04 6.56
C ARG A 31 1.07 -3.46 6.65
N GLU A 32 0.95 -4.16 5.51
CA GLU A 32 0.50 -5.55 5.49
C GLU A 32 1.48 -6.45 6.27
N ALA A 33 2.79 -6.24 6.10
CA ALA A 33 3.82 -6.98 6.84
C ALA A 33 3.80 -6.65 8.34
N GLU A 34 3.59 -5.39 8.74
CA GLU A 34 3.40 -5.01 10.15
C GLU A 34 2.16 -5.66 10.77
N ALA A 35 1.03 -5.63 10.06
CA ALA A 35 -0.20 -6.27 10.53
C ALA A 35 -0.05 -7.79 10.67
N LEU A 36 0.66 -8.45 9.76
CA LEU A 36 0.98 -9.86 9.87
C LEU A 36 1.93 -10.14 11.04
N ALA A 37 2.89 -9.24 11.31
CA ALA A 37 3.80 -9.36 12.44
C ALA A 37 3.08 -9.23 13.79
N GLU A 38 2.02 -8.41 13.86
CA GLU A 38 1.16 -8.31 15.04
C GLU A 38 0.26 -9.54 15.22
N ALA A 39 -0.15 -10.19 14.12
CA ALA A 39 -1.01 -11.36 14.14
C ALA A 39 -0.26 -12.68 14.40
N VAL A 40 1.06 -12.67 14.40
CA VAL A 40 1.92 -13.85 14.59
C VAL A 40 2.44 -13.90 16.03
N ASP A 41 2.24 -15.05 16.68
CA ASP A 41 2.77 -15.34 18.02
C ASP A 41 4.25 -15.81 18.00
N ASP A 42 4.73 -16.29 16.85
CA ASP A 42 6.11 -16.74 16.68
C ASP A 42 7.08 -15.55 16.56
N GLN A 43 7.98 -15.43 17.54
CA GLN A 43 8.91 -14.30 17.61
C GLN A 43 9.85 -14.20 16.40
N ALA A 44 10.32 -15.32 15.84
CA ALA A 44 11.22 -15.31 14.70
C ALA A 44 10.51 -14.90 13.41
N ALA A 45 9.27 -15.38 13.22
CA ALA A 45 8.41 -14.97 12.11
C ALA A 45 8.02 -13.49 12.24
N LYS A 46 7.74 -13.01 13.45
CA LYS A 46 7.49 -11.59 13.73
C LYS A 46 8.67 -10.71 13.35
N GLU A 47 9.89 -11.08 13.78
CA GLU A 47 11.12 -10.36 13.42
C GLU A 47 11.32 -10.32 11.90
N THR A 48 11.11 -11.45 11.22
CA THR A 48 11.21 -11.54 9.76
C THR A 48 10.19 -10.63 9.05
N LEU A 49 8.96 -10.57 9.56
CA LEU A 49 7.89 -9.73 9.00
C LEU A 49 8.15 -8.23 9.25
N LEU A 50 8.68 -7.87 10.42
CA LEU A 50 9.11 -6.50 10.71
C LEU A 50 10.30 -6.07 9.84
N GLU A 51 11.28 -6.94 9.63
CA GLU A 51 12.37 -6.69 8.68
C GLU A 51 11.84 -6.49 7.26
N ALA A 52 10.85 -7.29 6.84
CA ALA A 52 10.21 -7.13 5.53
C ALA A 52 9.49 -5.77 5.44
N ALA A 53 8.77 -5.37 6.48
CA ALA A 53 8.11 -4.05 6.54
C ALA A 53 9.13 -2.90 6.40
N GLU A 54 10.24 -2.97 7.13
CA GLU A 54 11.31 -1.97 7.06
C GLU A 54 11.92 -1.89 5.64
N ARG A 55 12.15 -3.05 5.00
CA ARG A 55 12.65 -3.12 3.62
C ARG A 55 11.67 -2.47 2.64
N TRP A 56 10.36 -2.74 2.77
CA TRP A 56 9.34 -2.10 1.94
C TRP A 56 9.28 -0.59 2.17
N GLN A 57 9.43 -0.13 3.41
CA GLN A 57 9.44 1.30 3.72
C GLN A 57 10.69 1.99 3.15
N LYS A 58 11.86 1.35 3.21
CA LYS A 58 13.09 1.82 2.54
C LYS A 58 12.91 1.91 1.03
N LEU A 59 12.29 0.90 0.41
CA LEU A 59 11.98 0.91 -1.02
C LEU A 59 10.98 2.02 -1.39
N ALA A 60 9.96 2.25 -0.57
CA ALA A 60 9.03 3.37 -0.75
C ALA A 60 9.75 4.73 -0.70
N ASN A 61 10.64 4.89 0.28
CA ASN A 61 11.44 6.12 0.43
C ASN A 61 12.43 6.31 -0.72
N GLN A 62 13.06 5.24 -1.21
CA GLN A 62 13.93 5.28 -2.39
C GLN A 62 13.14 5.62 -3.66
N ALA A 63 11.99 4.97 -3.88
CA ALA A 63 11.14 5.24 -5.03
C ALA A 63 10.61 6.68 -5.01
N GLN A 64 10.26 7.21 -3.83
CA GLN A 64 9.85 8.61 -3.67
C GLN A 64 10.99 9.58 -3.98
N ARG A 65 12.22 9.29 -3.53
CA ARG A 65 13.40 10.13 -3.79
C ARG A 65 13.85 10.08 -5.25
N ASN A 66 13.74 8.93 -5.89
CA ASN A 66 14.22 8.70 -7.24
C ASN A 66 13.15 8.98 -8.32
N GLY A 67 11.90 9.28 -7.94
CA GLY A 67 10.81 9.57 -8.88
C GLY A 67 10.38 8.36 -9.72
N TRP A 68 10.48 7.14 -9.18
CA TRP A 68 10.16 5.87 -9.86
C TRP A 68 8.68 5.57 -9.89
#